data_AF-A0A2D3WIM0-F1
#
_entry.id   AF-A0A2D3WIM0-F1
#
_cell.length_a   1.000
_cell.length_b   1.000
_cell.length_c   1.000
_cell.angle_alpha   90.00
_cell.angle_beta   90.00
_cell.angle_gamma   90.00
#
_symmetry.space_group_name_H-M   'P 1'
#
loop_
_entity.id
_entity.type
_entity.pdbx_description
1 polymer ?
#
loop_
_entity_poly.entity_id
_entity_poly.type
_entity_poly.pdbx_seq_one_letter_code
_entity_poly.pdbx_strand_id
1 'polypeptide(L)'
;MLYEDEDDFLVGSAKSKFFDIVFHANKTLVEQKLLETIDRFSAMELLLEKILGEEEAYRAIENVLVEEPDAILNRNNDFFIAAVGEILTQNE
;
A
#
# COMPACT_ATOMS: atom_id res chain seq x y z
N MET A 1 -16.65 -13.35 29.65
CA MET A 1 -16.47 -14.42 28.66
C MET A 1 -17.31 -14.04 27.47
N LEU A 2 -16.79 -13.79 26.28
CA LEU A 2 -15.45 -13.97 25.71
C LEU A 2 -15.49 -13.07 24.46
N TYR A 3 -14.64 -12.06 24.36
CA TYR A 3 -14.10 -11.52 23.09
C TYR A 3 -12.87 -10.70 23.46
N GLU A 4 -11.80 -11.44 23.74
CA GLU A 4 -10.42 -10.97 23.75
C GLU A 4 -10.00 -10.64 22.30
N ASP A 5 -10.66 -9.69 21.65
CA ASP A 5 -10.24 -9.17 20.33
C ASP A 5 -9.27 -7.97 20.47
N GLU A 6 -8.94 -7.57 21.70
CA GLU A 6 -7.95 -6.51 21.99
C GLU A 6 -6.50 -7.05 22.06
N ASP A 7 -6.28 -8.37 22.07
CA ASP A 7 -4.94 -8.97 22.23
C ASP A 7 -4.14 -9.16 20.93
N ASP A 8 -4.73 -8.98 19.73
CA ASP A 8 -4.01 -9.13 18.44
C ASP A 8 -3.44 -7.79 17.88
N PHE A 9 -3.56 -6.70 18.65
CA PHE A 9 -2.87 -5.43 18.38
C PHE A 9 -1.33 -5.52 18.61
N LEU A 10 -0.85 -6.61 19.21
CA LEU A 10 0.48 -6.72 19.82
C LEU A 10 1.63 -7.30 18.95
N VAL A 11 1.62 -7.13 17.62
CA VAL A 11 2.85 -7.36 16.79
C VAL A 11 3.14 -6.20 15.81
N GLY A 12 2.55 -5.02 16.00
CA GLY A 12 2.79 -3.83 15.18
C GLY A 12 1.82 -3.68 14.00
N SER A 13 1.59 -2.43 13.57
CA SER A 13 0.66 -2.13 12.47
C SER A 13 1.13 -2.74 11.14
N ALA A 14 0.21 -2.99 10.21
CA ALA A 14 0.55 -3.47 8.86
C ALA A 14 1.63 -2.58 8.20
N LYS A 15 1.53 -1.26 8.41
CA LYS A 15 2.54 -0.28 8.01
C LYS A 15 3.91 -0.55 8.65
N SER A 16 3.96 -0.77 9.96
CA SER A 16 5.22 -1.08 10.67
C SER A 16 5.87 -2.32 10.09
N LYS A 17 5.10 -3.42 9.96
CA LYS A 17 5.59 -4.69 9.42
C LYS A 17 6.09 -4.55 7.99
N PHE A 18 5.38 -3.78 7.16
CA PHE A 18 5.83 -3.48 5.80
C PHE A 18 7.20 -2.78 5.80
N PHE A 19 7.39 -1.74 6.60
CA PHE A 19 8.68 -1.05 6.67
C PHE A 19 9.78 -1.91 7.27
N ASP A 20 9.47 -2.75 8.26
CA ASP A 20 10.42 -3.72 8.80
C ASP A 20 10.93 -4.66 7.70
N ILE A 21 10.05 -5.15 6.83
CA ILE A 21 10.43 -5.97 5.68
C ILE A 21 11.25 -5.17 4.65
N VAL A 22 10.82 -3.95 4.31
CA VAL A 22 11.55 -3.08 3.37
C VAL A 22 12.99 -2.85 3.81
N PHE A 23 13.23 -2.70 5.11
CA PHE A 23 14.57 -2.41 5.63
C PHE A 23 15.43 -3.66 5.87
N HIS A 24 14.82 -4.83 6.13
CA HIS A 24 15.57 -6.01 6.58
C HIS A 24 15.52 -7.22 5.64
N ALA A 25 14.60 -7.27 4.67
CA ALA A 25 14.53 -8.36 3.69
C ALA A 25 15.62 -8.25 2.61
N ASN A 26 15.67 -9.24 1.71
CA ASN A 26 16.60 -9.22 0.59
C ASN A 26 16.42 -7.94 -0.25
N LYS A 27 17.50 -7.18 -0.41
CA LYS A 27 17.48 -5.89 -1.12
C LYS A 27 16.93 -5.99 -2.55
N THR A 28 17.34 -7.00 -3.32
CA THR A 28 16.89 -7.17 -4.72
C THR A 28 15.39 -7.43 -4.78
N LEU A 29 14.89 -8.25 -3.86
CA LEU A 29 13.46 -8.55 -3.76
C LEU A 29 12.63 -7.32 -3.40
N VAL A 30 13.10 -6.54 -2.42
CA VAL A 30 12.46 -5.27 -2.03
C VAL A 30 12.48 -4.28 -3.19
N GLU A 31 13.62 -4.11 -3.87
CA GLU A 31 13.75 -3.23 -5.04
C GLU A 31 12.76 -3.61 -6.13
N GLN A 32 12.66 -4.90 -6.47
CA GLN A 32 11.71 -5.38 -7.47
C GLN A 32 10.27 -5.05 -7.07
N LYS A 33 9.88 -5.33 -5.82
CA LYS A 33 8.51 -5.10 -5.37
C LYS A 33 8.15 -3.61 -5.34
N LEU A 34 9.10 -2.75 -4.98
CA LEU A 34 8.92 -1.29 -5.01
C LEU A 34 8.77 -0.79 -6.46
N LEU A 35 9.59 -1.29 -7.39
CA LEU A 35 9.48 -0.94 -8.81
C LEU A 35 8.13 -1.35 -9.39
N GLU A 36 7.67 -2.57 -9.11
CA GLU A 36 6.33 -3.04 -9.53
C GLU A 36 5.20 -2.16 -8.99
N THR A 37 5.35 -1.67 -7.75
CA THR A 37 4.38 -0.76 -7.13
C THR A 37 4.37 0.61 -7.82
N ILE A 38 5.56 1.15 -8.12
CA ILE A 38 5.72 2.45 -8.80
C ILE A 38 5.17 2.36 -10.23
N ASP A 39 5.51 1.30 -10.98
CA ASP A 39 5.00 1.09 -12.34
C ASP A 39 3.47 1.03 -12.36
N ARG A 40 2.87 0.33 -11.39
CA ARG A 40 1.42 0.27 -11.25
C ARG A 40 0.82 1.63 -10.92
N PHE A 41 1.44 2.40 -10.03
CA PHE A 41 1.02 3.77 -9.70
C PHE A 41 1.03 4.68 -10.94
N SER A 42 2.15 4.73 -11.67
CA SER A 42 2.27 5.54 -12.90
C SER A 42 1.30 5.09 -13.99
N ALA A 43 1.05 3.78 -14.12
CA ALA A 43 0.05 3.28 -15.06
C ALA A 43 -1.37 3.75 -14.69
N MET A 44 -1.71 3.81 -13.40
CA MET A 44 -3.01 4.31 -12.94
C MET A 44 -3.16 5.81 -13.19
N GLU A 45 -2.13 6.62 -12.93
CA GLU A 45 -2.15 8.06 -13.25
C GLU A 45 -2.33 8.28 -14.75
N LEU A 46 -1.53 7.63 -15.59
CA LEU A 46 -1.65 7.72 -17.05
C LEU A 46 -3.03 7.29 -17.56
N LEU A 47 -3.66 6.31 -16.93
CA LEU A 47 -5.03 5.90 -17.27
C LEU A 47 -6.04 6.97 -16.90
N LEU A 48 -5.91 7.59 -15.73
CA LEU A 48 -6.79 8.68 -15.29
C LEU A 48 -6.63 9.92 -16.17
N GLU A 49 -5.41 10.31 -16.50
CA GLU A 49 -5.10 11.42 -17.41
C GLU A 49 -5.73 11.21 -18.79
N LYS A 50 -5.70 9.98 -19.32
CA LYS A 50 -6.35 9.64 -20.60
C LYS A 50 -7.87 9.76 -20.55
N ILE A 51 -8.48 9.61 -19.37
CA ILE A 51 -9.94 9.65 -19.18
C ILE A 51 -10.43 11.06 -18.87
N LEU A 52 -9.74 11.78 -17.98
CA LEU A 52 -10.18 13.05 -17.41
C LEU A 52 -9.41 14.26 -17.98
N GLY A 53 -8.23 14.05 -18.56
CA GLY A 53 -7.24 15.09 -18.81
C GLY A 53 -6.30 15.29 -17.61
N GLU A 54 -5.09 15.80 -17.87
CA GLU A 54 -4.01 15.90 -16.88
C GLU A 54 -4.38 16.71 -15.63
N GLU A 55 -4.84 17.95 -15.80
CA GLU A 55 -5.20 18.81 -14.67
C GLU A 55 -6.37 18.25 -13.84
N GLU A 56 -7.35 17.64 -14.50
CA GLU A 56 -8.53 17.11 -13.81
C GLU A 56 -8.22 15.81 -13.09
N ALA A 57 -7.35 14.95 -13.65
CA ALA A 57 -6.87 13.75 -12.98
C ALA A 57 -6.14 14.11 -11.68
N TYR A 58 -5.25 15.11 -11.72
CA TYR A 58 -4.56 15.60 -10.53
C TYR A 58 -5.53 16.09 -9.45
N ARG A 59 -6.48 16.96 -9.83
CA ARG A 59 -7.51 17.46 -8.89
C ARG A 59 -8.36 16.34 -8.31
N ALA A 60 -8.76 15.36 -9.13
CA ALA A 60 -9.56 14.23 -8.66
C ALA A 60 -8.82 13.38 -7.62
N ILE A 61 -7.52 13.13 -7.81
CA ILE A 61 -6.69 12.40 -6.83
C ILE A 61 -6.60 13.19 -5.52
N GLU A 62 -6.32 14.49 -5.57
CA GLU A 62 -6.26 15.34 -4.37
C GLU A 62 -7.59 15.34 -3.61
N ASN A 63 -8.70 15.47 -4.33
CA ASN A 63 -10.04 15.47 -3.72
C ASN A 63 -10.31 14.16 -2.99
N VAL A 64 -10.03 13.00 -3.60
CA VAL A 64 -10.23 11.69 -2.95
C VAL A 64 -9.38 11.58 -1.68
N LEU A 65 -8.14 12.07 -1.69
CA LEU A 65 -7.26 12.04 -0.51
C LEU A 65 -7.81 12.88 0.65
N VAL A 66 -8.52 13.97 0.36
CA VAL A 66 -9.10 14.88 1.36
C VAL A 66 -10.49 14.41 1.82
N GLU A 67 -11.31 13.94 0.89
CA GLU A 67 -12.72 13.59 1.14
C GLU A 67 -12.87 12.19 1.72
N GLU A 68 -11.96 11.25 1.40
CA GLU A 68 -12.07 9.85 1.81
C GLU A 68 -10.84 9.33 2.61
N PRO A 69 -10.35 10.03 3.64
CA PRO A 69 -9.11 9.68 4.33
C PRO A 69 -9.16 8.29 5.00
N ASP A 70 -10.32 7.88 5.53
CA ASP A 70 -10.50 6.55 6.14
C ASP A 70 -10.47 5.42 5.10
N ALA A 71 -11.07 5.65 3.91
CA ALA A 71 -11.02 4.68 2.83
C ALA A 71 -9.59 4.50 2.30
N ILE A 72 -8.85 5.62 2.18
CA ILE A 72 -7.43 5.60 1.84
C ILE A 72 -6.61 4.86 2.91
N LEU A 73 -6.86 5.12 4.20
CA LEU A 73 -6.18 4.42 5.29
C LEU A 73 -6.41 2.90 5.21
N ASN A 74 -7.65 2.47 4.98
CA ASN A 74 -7.98 1.06 4.85
C ASN A 74 -7.31 0.43 3.63
N ARG A 75 -7.36 1.08 2.46
CA ARG A 75 -6.65 0.60 1.27
C ARG A 75 -5.14 0.51 1.47
N ASN A 76 -4.54 1.46 2.20
CA ASN A 76 -3.12 1.42 2.52
C ASN A 76 -2.80 0.22 3.44
N ASN A 77 -3.64 -0.07 4.43
CA ASN A 77 -3.47 -1.25 5.28
C ASN A 77 -3.55 -2.56 4.48
N ASP A 78 -4.54 -2.68 3.59
CA ASP A 78 -4.67 -3.84 2.69
C ASP A 78 -3.44 -4.00 1.80
N PHE A 79 -2.95 -2.88 1.23
CA PHE A 79 -1.72 -2.86 0.44
C PHE A 79 -0.51 -3.34 1.25
N PHE A 80 -0.33 -2.84 2.47
CA PHE A 80 0.80 -3.25 3.33
C PHE A 80 0.76 -4.74 3.65
N ILE A 81 -0.42 -5.29 3.96
CA ILE A 81 -0.60 -6.73 4.22
C ILE A 81 -0.24 -7.54 2.97
N ALA A 82 -0.75 -7.16 1.80
CA ALA A 82 -0.47 -7.85 0.55
C ALA A 82 1.01 -7.80 0.19
N ALA A 83 1.65 -6.63 0.28
CA ALA A 83 3.05 -6.45 -0.04
C ALA A 83 3.97 -7.25 0.89
N VAL A 84 3.66 -7.28 2.20
CA VAL A 84 4.35 -8.14 3.18
C VAL A 84 4.25 -9.61 2.77
N GLY A 85 3.04 -10.08 2.46
CA GLY A 85 2.81 -11.46 2.05
C GLY A 85 3.63 -11.85 0.82
N GLU A 86 3.59 -11.01 -0.22
CA GLU A 86 4.32 -11.28 -1.46
C GLU A 86 5.84 -11.34 -1.25
N ILE A 87 6.42 -10.40 -0.50
CA ILE A 87 7.87 -10.41 -0.21
C ILE A 87 8.26 -11.63 0.63
N LEU A 88 7.43 -12.06 1.59
CA LEU A 88 7.72 -13.28 2.37
C LEU A 88 7.67 -14.54 1.51
N THR A 89 6.66 -14.68 0.63
CA THR A 89 6.52 -15.86 -0.25
C THR A 89 7.63 -15.99 -1.29
N GLN A 90 8.28 -14.90 -1.67
CA GLN A 90 9.40 -14.91 -2.63
C GLN A 90 10.75 -15.16 -1.94
N ASN A 91 10.80 -15.20 -0.60
CA ASN A 91 11.98 -15.60 0.17
C ASN A 91 12.02 -17.10 0.51
N GLU A 92 10.94 -17.85 0.25
CA GLU A 92 10.89 -19.32 0.36
C GLU A 92 11.39 -20.00 -0.92
#